data_AF-A0AAW0JN32-F1
#
_entry.id   AF-A0AAW0JN32-F1
#
_cell.length_a   1.000
_cell.length_b   1.000
_cell.length_c   1.000
_cell.angle_alpha   90.00
_cell.angle_beta   90.00
_cell.angle_gamma   90.00
#
_symmetry.space_group_name_H-M   'P 1'
#
loop_
_entity.id
_entity.type
_entity.pdbx_description
1 polymer ?
#
loop_
_entity_poly.entity_id
_entity_poly.type
_entity_poly.pdbx_seq_one_letter_code
_entity_poly.pdbx_strand_id
1 'polypeptide(L)'
;MRSLYNDNNHRRQKSAPHVKIHGYALSPQANKPSSHDVVIGKWRPSTSDTLTSWVPGYGLITNIFNRGLECGHGFDNRVVDRIGFYKRYCELLGVSYGNNLDCYNQKLFTSS
;
A
#
# COMPACT_ATOMS: atom_id res chain seq x y z
N MET A 1 19.56 -29.46 -3.02
CA MET A 1 18.55 -28.67 -2.30
C MET A 1 19.13 -28.27 -0.95
N ARG A 2 19.50 -27.00 -0.77
CA ARG A 2 19.88 -26.44 0.54
C ARG A 2 19.01 -25.21 0.78
N SER A 3 18.36 -25.24 1.93
CA SER A 3 17.44 -24.25 2.49
C SER A 3 18.13 -22.90 2.68
N LEU A 4 17.52 -21.81 2.21
CA LEU A 4 17.95 -20.42 2.47
C LEU A 4 17.42 -19.91 3.82
N TYR A 5 17.38 -20.78 4.83
CA TYR A 5 17.05 -20.41 6.21
C TYR A 5 18.37 -20.21 6.96
N ASN A 6 18.63 -18.97 7.41
CA ASN A 6 19.85 -18.47 8.05
C ASN A 6 21.00 -18.00 7.15
N ASP A 7 20.80 -16.87 6.47
CA ASP A 7 21.92 -15.95 6.27
C ASP A 7 21.54 -14.54 6.76
N ASN A 8 22.00 -14.20 7.97
CA ASN A 8 21.80 -12.88 8.59
C ASN A 8 22.61 -11.76 7.88
N ASN A 9 23.32 -12.05 6.78
CA ASN A 9 24.02 -11.04 5.98
C ASN A 9 23.16 -10.28 4.96
N HIS A 10 21.91 -10.68 4.71
CA HIS A 10 21.05 -9.95 3.75
C HIS A 10 20.50 -8.61 4.27
N ARG A 11 20.66 -8.27 5.56
CA ARG A 11 20.27 -6.93 6.06
C ARG A 11 21.26 -5.82 5.71
N ARG A 12 22.33 -6.11 4.96
CA ARG A 12 23.32 -5.11 4.50
C ARG A 12 23.65 -5.20 3.00
N GLN A 13 22.81 -5.83 2.17
CA GLN A 13 22.80 -5.42 0.76
C GLN A 13 22.07 -4.08 0.70
N LYS A 14 22.76 -3.06 0.17
CA LYS A 14 22.15 -1.79 -0.26
C LYS A 14 21.11 -2.12 -1.34
N SER A 15 19.92 -2.56 -0.93
CA SER A 15 18.83 -2.85 -1.85
C SER A 15 18.50 -1.54 -2.56
N ALA A 16 18.72 -1.52 -3.88
CA ALA A 16 18.36 -0.36 -4.68
C ALA A 16 16.89 -0.03 -4.41
N PRO A 17 16.53 1.24 -4.14
CA PRO A 17 15.16 1.62 -3.76
C PRO A 17 14.10 1.12 -4.76
N HIS A 18 14.48 1.01 -6.05
CA HIS A 18 13.68 0.45 -7.13
C HIS A 18 13.26 -1.02 -6.94
N VAL A 19 14.10 -1.86 -6.32
CA VAL A 19 13.78 -3.28 -6.07
C VAL A 19 12.77 -3.43 -4.93
N LYS A 20 12.84 -2.54 -3.93
CA LYS A 20 11.93 -2.58 -2.79
C LYS A 20 10.52 -2.14 -3.18
N ILE A 21 10.38 -1.13 -4.06
CA ILE A 21 9.10 -0.71 -4.62
C ILE A 21 8.46 -1.86 -5.42
N HIS A 22 9.23 -2.54 -6.27
CA HIS A 22 8.76 -3.71 -7.02
C HIS A 22 8.17 -4.80 -6.12
N GLY A 23 8.80 -5.08 -4.97
CA GLY A 23 8.33 -6.10 -4.03
C GLY A 23 6.99 -5.78 -3.34
N TYR A 24 6.67 -4.50 -3.11
CA TYR A 24 5.34 -4.10 -2.59
C TYR A 24 4.29 -3.98 -3.70
N ALA A 25 4.73 -3.60 -4.91
CA ALA A 25 3.86 -3.41 -6.04
C ALA A 25 3.29 -4.73 -6.57
N LEU A 26 4.15 -5.73 -6.78
CA LEU A 26 3.79 -6.92 -7.54
C LEU A 26 3.45 -8.14 -6.67
N SER A 27 3.83 -8.15 -5.39
CA SER A 27 3.67 -9.31 -4.51
C SER A 27 2.96 -8.94 -3.21
N PRO A 28 1.91 -9.70 -2.81
CA PRO A 28 1.34 -9.59 -1.47
C PRO A 28 2.41 -9.84 -0.40
N GLN A 29 2.29 -9.15 0.73
CA GLN A 29 3.23 -9.29 1.85
C GLN A 29 2.48 -9.57 3.15
N ALA A 30 2.55 -10.83 3.61
CA ALA A 30 1.78 -11.31 4.77
C ALA A 30 0.29 -11.00 4.58
N ASN A 31 -0.31 -10.23 5.49
CA ASN A 31 -1.71 -9.80 5.43
C ASN A 31 -1.97 -8.62 4.48
N LYS A 32 -0.94 -8.09 3.82
CA LYS A 32 -1.10 -6.96 2.88
C LYS A 32 -1.37 -7.47 1.47
N PRO A 33 -2.41 -6.96 0.80
CA PRO A 33 -2.54 -7.18 -0.64
C PRO A 33 -1.39 -6.50 -1.40
N SER A 34 -1.14 -6.94 -2.63
CA SER A 34 -0.26 -6.21 -3.54
C SER A 34 -0.94 -4.91 -3.95
N SER A 35 -0.19 -3.81 -4.09
CA SER A 35 -0.80 -2.55 -4.55
C SER A 35 -1.24 -2.63 -6.01
N HIS A 36 -0.57 -3.44 -6.83
CA HIS A 36 -1.00 -3.71 -8.19
C HIS A 36 -2.41 -4.34 -8.23
N ASP A 37 -2.66 -5.40 -7.45
CA ASP A 37 -3.96 -6.07 -7.44
C ASP A 37 -5.09 -5.17 -6.91
N VAL A 38 -4.77 -4.22 -6.02
CA VAL A 38 -5.71 -3.19 -5.59
C VAL A 38 -6.04 -2.23 -6.74
N VAL A 39 -5.04 -1.72 -7.47
CA VAL A 39 -5.25 -0.78 -8.59
C VAL A 39 -6.06 -1.39 -9.73
N ILE A 40 -5.76 -2.64 -10.10
CA ILE A 40 -6.43 -3.31 -11.22
C ILE A 40 -7.71 -4.05 -10.82
N GLY A 41 -8.17 -3.88 -9.57
CA GLY A 41 -9.44 -4.45 -9.08
C GLY A 41 -9.45 -5.97 -8.91
N LYS A 42 -8.28 -6.62 -8.83
CA LYS A 42 -8.17 -8.06 -8.57
C LYS A 42 -8.30 -8.41 -7.09
N TRP A 43 -7.85 -7.54 -6.20
CA TRP A 43 -8.00 -7.75 -4.77
C TRP A 43 -9.45 -7.50 -4.36
N ARG A 44 -10.06 -8.47 -3.66
CA ARG A 44 -11.41 -8.36 -3.09
C ARG A 44 -11.28 -8.38 -1.57
N PRO A 45 -11.76 -7.33 -0.86
CA PRO A 45 -11.69 -7.29 0.59
C PRO A 45 -12.49 -8.42 1.20
N SER A 46 -11.93 -9.08 2.21
CA SER A 46 -12.67 -9.96 3.10
C SER A 46 -13.55 -9.16 4.06
N THR A 47 -14.39 -9.85 4.83
CA THR A 47 -15.15 -9.24 5.92
C THR A 47 -14.22 -8.58 6.94
N SER A 48 -13.08 -9.20 7.26
CA SER A 48 -12.10 -8.63 8.19
C SER A 48 -11.48 -7.35 7.63
N ASP A 49 -11.14 -7.33 6.34
CA ASP A 49 -10.56 -6.14 5.68
C ASP A 49 -11.55 -4.98 5.69
N THR A 50 -12.83 -5.26 5.46
CA THR A 50 -13.86 -4.22 5.49
C THR A 50 -14.03 -3.64 6.91
N LEU A 51 -13.97 -4.48 7.95
CA LEU A 51 -14.01 -4.04 9.35
C LEU A 51 -12.79 -3.21 9.77
N THR A 52 -11.68 -3.32 9.06
CA THR A 52 -10.49 -2.48 9.25
C THR A 52 -10.47 -1.25 8.33
N SER A 53 -11.55 -1.02 7.58
CA SER A 53 -11.66 0.01 6.54
C SER A 53 -10.64 -0.15 5.40
N TRP A 54 -10.11 -1.35 5.19
CA TRP A 54 -9.34 -1.66 3.99
C TRP A 54 -10.33 -1.92 2.86
N VAL A 55 -10.55 -0.87 2.08
CA VAL A 55 -11.43 -0.89 0.92
C VAL A 55 -10.64 -0.51 -0.34
N PRO A 56 -11.01 -1.01 -1.53
CA PRO A 56 -10.29 -0.71 -2.77
C PRO A 56 -10.23 0.80 -3.02
N GLY A 57 -9.02 1.33 -3.25
CA GLY A 57 -8.80 2.73 -3.54
C GLY A 57 -7.36 3.18 -3.28
N TYR A 58 -7.06 4.42 -3.66
CA TYR A 58 -5.73 5.00 -3.52
C TYR A 58 -5.27 5.12 -2.05
N GLY A 59 -6.20 5.27 -1.13
CA GLY A 59 -5.93 5.28 0.30
C GLY A 59 -5.30 3.98 0.79
N LEU A 60 -5.82 2.83 0.34
CA LEU A 60 -5.26 1.52 0.72
C LEU A 60 -3.83 1.34 0.18
N ILE A 61 -3.53 1.87 -1.01
CA ILE A 61 -2.18 1.89 -1.58
C ILE A 61 -1.24 2.71 -0.68
N THR A 62 -1.69 3.87 -0.22
CA THR A 62 -0.92 4.70 0.73
C THR A 62 -0.62 3.94 2.02
N ASN A 63 -1.62 3.22 2.56
CA ASN A 63 -1.47 2.40 3.77
C ASN A 63 -0.49 1.23 3.56
N ILE A 64 -0.45 0.59 2.39
CA ILE A 64 0.49 -0.50 2.07
C ILE A 64 1.95 -0.01 2.18
N PHE A 65 2.24 1.19 1.63
CA PHE A 65 3.61 1.72 1.51
C PHE A 65 4.10 2.46 2.78
N ASN A 66 3.28 3.36 3.35
CA ASN A 66 3.72 4.29 4.41
C ASN A 66 2.96 4.09 5.73
N ARG A 67 2.69 2.82 6.07
CA ARG A 67 1.97 2.43 7.30
C ARG A 67 2.55 3.09 8.55
N GLY A 68 1.67 3.40 9.51
CA GLY A 68 2.02 3.87 10.85
C GLY A 68 2.57 5.30 10.92
N LEU A 69 2.92 5.88 9.77
CA LEU A 69 3.30 7.28 9.66
C LEU A 69 2.11 8.13 9.23
N GLU A 70 1.34 7.67 8.24
CA GLU A 70 0.39 8.53 7.49
C GLU A 70 -1.09 8.13 7.63
N CYS A 71 -1.38 6.94 8.13
CA CYS A 71 -2.73 6.36 8.11
C CYS A 71 -3.24 5.99 9.52
N GLY A 72 -4.56 5.94 9.68
CA GLY A 72 -5.22 5.46 10.90
C GLY A 72 -5.23 6.42 12.09
N HIS A 73 -4.90 7.70 11.86
CA HIS A 73 -4.85 8.73 12.91
C HIS A 73 -5.60 10.01 12.53
N GLY A 74 -6.48 9.93 11.54
CA GLY A 74 -7.24 11.08 11.05
C GLY A 74 -6.49 11.84 9.95
N PHE A 75 -6.79 13.13 9.83
CA PHE A 75 -6.23 13.99 8.79
C PHE A 75 -4.70 14.06 8.85
N ASP A 76 -4.07 13.93 7.69
CA ASP A 76 -2.62 14.02 7.52
C ASP A 76 -2.29 14.80 6.25
N ASN A 77 -1.46 15.84 6.38
CA ASN A 77 -1.07 16.70 5.26
C ASN A 77 -0.26 15.93 4.21
N ARG A 78 0.54 14.93 4.59
CA ARG A 78 1.30 14.09 3.65
C ARG A 78 0.35 13.26 2.78
N VAL A 79 -0.77 12.80 3.34
CA VAL A 79 -1.81 12.10 2.58
C VAL A 79 -2.52 13.06 1.62
N VAL A 80 -2.78 14.30 2.03
CA VAL A 80 -3.32 15.33 1.12
C VAL A 80 -2.38 15.55 -0.08
N ASP A 81 -1.07 15.67 0.16
CA ASP A 81 -0.09 15.85 -0.90
C ASP A 81 -0.08 14.66 -1.88
N ARG A 82 -0.14 13.42 -1.35
CA ARG A 82 -0.24 12.20 -2.19
C ARG A 82 -1.49 12.20 -3.06
N ILE A 83 -2.64 12.54 -2.47
CA ILE A 83 -3.91 12.65 -3.20
C ILE A 83 -3.82 13.74 -4.28
N GLY A 84 -3.14 14.86 -3.99
CA GLY A 84 -2.91 15.94 -4.95
C GLY A 84 -2.15 15.47 -6.20
N PHE A 85 -1.04 14.75 -6.02
CA PHE A 85 -0.31 14.16 -7.14
C PHE A 85 -1.14 13.13 -7.91
N TYR A 86 -1.85 12.26 -7.19
CA TYR A 86 -2.71 11.26 -7.81
C TYR A 86 -3.79 11.89 -8.70
N LYS A 87 -4.52 12.89 -8.19
CA LYS A 87 -5.55 13.62 -8.95
C LYS A 87 -4.96 14.28 -10.19
N ARG A 88 -3.82 14.97 -10.06
CA ARG A 88 -3.14 15.60 -11.19
C ARG A 88 -2.82 14.59 -12.30
N TYR A 89 -2.30 13.41 -11.95
CA TYR A 89 -1.99 12.40 -12.97
C TYR A 89 -3.23 11.78 -13.59
N CYS A 90 -4.29 11.55 -12.81
CA CYS A 90 -5.56 11.09 -13.35
C CYS A 90 -6.18 12.11 -14.33
N GLU A 91 -6.12 13.40 -14.01
CA GLU A 91 -6.57 14.48 -14.92
C GLU A 91 -5.78 14.48 -16.23
N LEU A 92 -4.45 14.40 -16.15
CA LEU A 92 -3.59 14.34 -17.34
C LEU A 92 -3.86 13.10 -18.20
N LEU A 93 -4.26 11.98 -17.59
CA LEU A 93 -4.57 10.74 -18.28
C LEU A 93 -6.05 10.64 -18.70
N GLY A 94 -6.90 11.59 -18.32
CA GLY A 94 -8.34 11.57 -18.62
C GLY A 94 -9.11 10.43 -17.94
N VAL A 95 -8.68 9.99 -16.75
CA VAL A 95 -9.30 8.89 -16.00
C VAL A 95 -9.92 9.39 -14.68
N SER A 96 -10.94 8.68 -14.20
CA SER A 96 -11.54 8.96 -12.89
C SER A 96 -10.57 8.65 -11.74
N TYR A 97 -10.65 9.42 -10.65
CA TYR A 97 -9.89 9.16 -9.42
C TYR A 97 -10.39 7.91 -8.67
N GLY A 98 -11.62 7.48 -8.93
CA GLY A 98 -12.31 6.48 -8.12
C GLY A 98 -12.64 6.97 -6.70
N ASN A 99 -12.93 6.02 -5.82
CA ASN A 99 -13.33 6.26 -4.43
C ASN A 99 -12.18 5.95 -3.45
N ASN A 100 -12.39 6.26 -2.16
CA ASN A 100 -11.50 5.88 -1.05
C ASN A 100 -10.05 6.37 -1.25
N LEU A 101 -9.90 7.69 -1.46
CA LEU A 101 -8.61 8.31 -1.78
C LEU A 101 -7.69 8.44 -0.56
N ASP A 102 -8.24 8.54 0.64
CA ASP A 102 -7.50 8.69 1.88
C ASP A 102 -7.40 7.39 2.69
N CYS A 103 -6.47 7.39 3.65
CA CYS A 103 -6.31 6.31 4.61
C CYS A 103 -6.52 6.77 6.06
N TYR A 104 -7.24 7.86 6.28
CA TYR A 104 -7.33 8.53 7.58
C TYR A 104 -7.87 7.61 8.68
N ASN A 105 -8.87 6.81 8.34
CA ASN A 105 -9.56 5.92 9.26
C ASN A 105 -9.22 4.44 9.06
N GLN A 106 -8.27 4.12 8.18
CA GLN A 106 -7.86 2.74 7.93
C GLN A 106 -6.98 2.23 9.07
N LYS A 107 -7.30 1.05 9.61
CA LYS A 107 -6.41 0.45 10.61
C LYS A 107 -5.05 0.13 10.00
N LEU A 108 -4.03 0.12 10.83
CA LEU A 108 -2.69 -0.27 10.43
C LEU A 108 -2.60 -1.79 10.26
N PHE A 109 -1.82 -2.25 9.27
CA PHE A 109 -1.47 -3.66 9.15
C PHE A 109 -0.68 -4.10 10.39
N THR A 110 -1.26 -5.00 11.18
CA THR A 110 -0.55 -5.64 12.30
C THR A 110 0.44 -6.65 11.76
N SER A 111 1.66 -6.66 12.30
CA SER A 111 2.62 -7.73 12.08
C SER A 111 2.11 -8.96 12.81
N SER A 112 1.77 -10.03 12.08
CA SER A 112 1.64 -11.37 12.68
C SER A 112 3.01 -11.94 13.00
#